data_AF-A0A7C4DWW8-F1
#
_entry.id   AF-A0A7C4DWW8-F1
#
_cell.length_a   1.000
_cell.length_b   1.000
_cell.length_c   1.000
_cell.angle_alpha   90.00
_cell.angle_beta   90.00
_cell.angle_gamma   90.00
#
_symmetry.space_group_name_H-M   'P 1'
#
loop_
_entity.id
_entity.type
_entity.pdbx_description
1 polymer ?
#
loop_
_entity_poly.entity_id
_entity_poly.type
_entity_poly.pdbx_seq_one_letter_code
_entity_poly.pdbx_strand_id
1 'polypeptide(L)'
;MFPVDIFIFPKSLLNVVPPPPLAYGRGIWARWLIYMAYRANSPVIDASEKLLNLHQVHDYSHAVHANEPSDWSGLKRGEEYRENVRLIGMAAYFSDKDSTHVIRGGKIVYDANLIRLVRRGVKRAITYSRSIAS
;
A
#
# COMPACT_ATOMS: atom_id res chain seq x y z
N MET A 1 4.78 -5.84 -8.74
CA MET A 1 4.34 -4.96 -7.63
C MET A 1 5.00 -3.63 -7.94
N PHE A 2 4.22 -2.64 -8.36
CA PHE A 2 4.78 -1.33 -8.64
C PHE A 2 5.01 -0.61 -7.30
N PRO A 3 6.18 0.01 -7.09
CA PRO A 3 6.37 0.89 -5.95
C PRO A 3 5.35 2.03 -6.05
N VAL A 4 4.79 2.40 -4.89
CA VAL A 4 3.98 3.61 -4.79
C VAL A 4 4.91 4.67 -4.21
N ASP A 5 5.10 5.76 -4.94
CA ASP A 5 6.16 6.73 -4.64
C ASP A 5 5.63 8.00 -4.00
N ILE A 6 4.38 8.35 -4.27
CA ILE A 6 3.74 9.56 -3.76
C ILE A 6 2.51 9.15 -2.96
N PHE A 7 2.44 9.61 -1.70
CA PHE A 7 1.29 9.45 -0.83
C PHE A 7 0.80 10.83 -0.41
N ILE A 8 -0.46 11.12 -0.73
CA ILE A 8 -1.13 12.35 -0.31
C ILE A 8 -2.36 11.93 0.47
N PHE A 9 -2.46 12.35 1.72
CA PHE A 9 -3.59 12.04 2.59
C PHE A 9 -3.86 13.21 3.54
N PRO A 10 -5.13 13.42 3.96
CA PRO A 10 -5.44 14.44 4.95
C PRO A 10 -4.82 14.07 6.29
N LYS A 11 -4.37 15.06 7.07
CA LYS A 11 -3.78 14.86 8.40
C LYS A 11 -4.69 14.04 9.32
N SER A 12 -6.02 14.22 9.20
CA SER A 12 -7.02 13.47 9.96
C SER A 12 -6.95 11.96 9.76
N LEU A 13 -6.46 11.46 8.61
CA LEU A 13 -6.33 10.03 8.36
C LEU A 13 -5.37 9.35 9.35
N LEU A 14 -4.32 10.06 9.78
CA LEU A 14 -3.35 9.55 10.77
C LEU A 14 -3.81 9.75 12.22
N ASN A 15 -4.78 10.62 12.46
CA ASN A 15 -5.26 10.90 13.82
C ASN A 15 -6.16 9.80 14.37
N VAL A 16 -6.71 8.93 13.50
CA VAL A 16 -7.58 7.83 13.93
C VAL A 16 -6.77 6.66 14.48
N VAL A 17 -5.67 6.30 13.79
CA VAL A 17 -4.72 5.28 14.23
C VAL A 17 -3.33 5.71 13.75
N PRO A 18 -2.35 5.89 14.66
CA PRO A 18 -0.99 6.21 14.25
C PRO A 18 -0.35 5.01 13.52
N PRO A 19 0.60 5.24 12.59
CA PRO A 19 1.35 4.14 11.98
C PRO A 19 2.10 3.35 13.05
N PRO A 20 2.19 2.00 12.92
CA PRO A 20 3.09 1.21 13.74
C PRO A 20 4.55 1.66 13.51
N PRO A 21 5.49 1.27 14.37
CA PRO A 21 6.92 1.64 14.25
C PRO A 21 7.58 0.92 13.06
N LEU A 22 7.23 1.33 11.84
CA LEU A 22 7.68 0.72 10.60
C LEU A 22 9.08 1.19 10.22
N ALA A 23 9.89 0.27 9.70
CA ALA A 23 11.14 0.61 9.04
C ALA A 23 10.82 1.22 7.66
N TYR A 24 10.92 2.55 7.54
CA TYR A 24 10.74 3.24 6.26
C TYR A 24 11.87 2.88 5.28
N GLY A 25 11.56 2.82 3.99
CA GLY A 25 12.52 2.35 2.97
C GLY A 25 12.75 0.83 2.98
N ARG A 26 12.11 0.09 3.90
CA ARG A 26 12.05 -1.37 3.89
C ARG A 26 10.63 -1.74 3.45
N GLY A 27 10.51 -2.37 2.29
CA GLY A 27 9.25 -2.46 1.54
C GLY A 27 8.02 -2.87 2.34
N ILE A 28 6.84 -2.73 1.71
CA ILE A 28 5.51 -3.07 2.25
C ILE A 28 4.86 -2.02 3.18
N TRP A 29 5.64 -1.16 3.85
CA TRP A 29 5.14 -0.16 4.81
C TRP A 29 4.00 0.69 4.24
N ALA A 30 4.13 1.12 2.98
CA ALA A 30 3.16 1.94 2.25
C ALA A 30 1.75 1.34 2.18
N ARG A 31 1.63 0.01 2.21
CA ARG A 31 0.33 -0.68 2.14
C ARG A 31 -0.53 -0.40 3.37
N TRP A 32 0.10 -0.05 4.49
CA TRP A 32 -0.61 0.38 5.69
C TRP A 32 -1.48 1.61 5.42
N LEU A 33 -1.00 2.59 4.66
CA LEU A 33 -1.78 3.79 4.32
C LEU A 33 -3.03 3.46 3.49
N ILE A 34 -2.89 2.56 2.50
CA ILE A 34 -4.01 2.09 1.67
C ILE A 34 -5.04 1.36 2.52
N TYR A 35 -4.57 0.50 3.44
CA TYR A 35 -5.43 -0.18 4.38
C TYR A 35 -6.17 0.77 5.32
N MET A 36 -5.51 1.82 5.82
CA MET A 36 -6.14 2.81 6.68
C MET A 36 -7.22 3.60 5.94
N ALA A 37 -6.96 4.03 4.71
CA ALA A 37 -7.98 4.64 3.86
C ALA A 37 -9.17 3.70 3.64
N TYR A 38 -8.91 2.41 3.38
CA TYR A 38 -9.96 1.39 3.29
C TYR A 38 -10.79 1.27 4.58
N ARG A 39 -10.14 1.19 5.75
CA ARG A 39 -10.80 1.10 7.06
C ARG A 39 -11.63 2.35 7.38
N ALA A 40 -11.17 3.51 6.94
CA ALA A 40 -11.88 4.79 7.07
C ALA A 40 -12.93 5.02 5.98
N ASN A 41 -13.19 4.04 5.11
CA ASN A 41 -14.06 4.16 3.93
C ASN A 41 -13.73 5.39 3.06
N SER A 42 -12.46 5.77 3.04
CA SER A 42 -11.94 6.93 2.31
C SER A 42 -11.51 6.53 0.90
N PRO A 43 -11.74 7.39 -0.12
CA PRO A 43 -11.24 7.14 -1.47
C PRO A 43 -9.73 6.94 -1.51
N VAL A 44 -9.29 5.81 -2.08
CA VAL A 44 -7.92 5.63 -2.57
C VAL A 44 -7.93 5.94 -4.07
N ILE A 45 -7.17 6.94 -4.47
CA ILE A 45 -7.19 7.50 -5.83
C ILE A 45 -5.89 7.12 -6.53
N ASP A 46 -6.01 6.43 -7.67
CA ASP A 46 -4.90 6.19 -8.58
C ASP A 46 -4.78 7.35 -9.57
N ALA A 47 -3.69 8.10 -9.44
CA ALA A 47 -3.40 9.29 -10.24
C ALA A 47 -2.46 9.03 -11.42
N SER A 48 -2.13 7.78 -11.72
CA SER A 48 -1.09 7.41 -12.71
C SER A 48 -1.38 7.91 -14.13
N GLU A 49 -2.64 8.19 -14.48
CA GLU A 49 -3.00 8.78 -15.78
C GLU A 49 -2.60 10.27 -15.91
N LYS A 50 -2.46 10.98 -14.79
CA LYS A 50 -2.21 12.44 -14.78
C LYS A 50 -0.91 12.86 -14.14
N LEU A 51 -0.38 12.04 -13.24
CA LEU A 51 0.89 12.30 -12.58
C LEU A 51 1.96 11.39 -13.17
N LEU A 52 2.84 11.98 -13.98
CA LEU A 52 4.09 11.31 -14.34
C LEU A 52 5.00 11.35 -13.12
N ASN A 53 5.34 10.18 -12.61
CA ASN A 53 6.28 10.02 -11.53
C ASN A 53 7.50 9.24 -12.01
N LEU A 54 8.68 9.82 -11.81
CA LEU A 54 9.95 9.21 -12.18
C LEU A 54 10.52 8.52 -10.94
N HIS A 55 10.33 7.19 -10.87
CA HIS A 55 10.92 6.39 -9.79
C HIS A 55 12.44 6.34 -9.96
N GLN A 56 13.17 6.79 -8.93
CA GLN A 56 14.61 6.68 -8.92
C GLN A 56 15.03 5.21 -8.86
N VAL A 57 16.00 4.83 -9.69
CA VAL A 57 16.65 3.52 -9.57
C VAL A 57 17.60 3.59 -8.38
N HIS A 58 17.13 3.20 -7.21
CA HIS A 58 17.98 3.04 -6.02
C HIS A 58 18.71 1.69 -6.07
N ASP A 59 19.96 1.64 -5.61
CA ASP A 59 20.66 0.41 -5.37
C ASP A 59 20.33 -0.14 -3.97
N TYR A 60 20.16 -1.46 -3.89
CA TYR A 60 19.98 -2.16 -2.62
C TYR A 60 21.26 -2.78 -2.10
N SER A 61 22.42 -2.34 -2.59
CA SER A 61 23.75 -2.78 -2.17
C SER A 61 23.97 -2.70 -0.65
N HIS A 62 23.33 -1.71 -0.01
CA HIS A 62 23.36 -1.52 1.43
C HIS A 62 22.54 -2.54 2.23
N ALA A 63 21.64 -3.30 1.59
CA ALA A 63 20.88 -4.34 2.25
C ALA A 63 21.70 -5.62 2.32
N VAL A 64 21.94 -6.12 3.54
CA VAL A 64 22.78 -7.29 3.85
C VAL A 64 22.41 -8.55 3.05
N HIS A 65 21.18 -8.66 2.57
CA HIS A 65 20.68 -9.82 1.83
C HIS A 65 20.43 -9.56 0.34
N ALA A 66 20.78 -8.38 -0.17
CA ALA A 66 20.70 -8.12 -1.61
C ALA A 66 21.93 -8.73 -2.29
N ASN A 67 21.70 -9.69 -3.19
CA ASN A 67 22.79 -10.30 -3.95
C ASN A 67 23.28 -9.39 -5.10
N GLU A 68 22.47 -8.41 -5.51
CA GLU A 68 22.76 -7.42 -6.54
C GLU A 68 21.93 -6.14 -6.29
N PRO A 69 22.30 -4.98 -6.86
CA PRO A 69 21.60 -3.70 -6.67
C PRO A 69 20.08 -3.74 -6.91
N SER A 70 19.62 -4.60 -7.81
CA SER A 70 18.21 -4.78 -8.17
C SER A 70 17.51 -5.92 -7.43
N ASP A 71 18.15 -6.55 -6.44
CA ASP A 71 17.61 -7.71 -5.73
C ASP A 71 16.53 -7.33 -4.70
N TRP A 72 15.35 -7.00 -5.23
CA TRP A 72 14.13 -6.82 -4.44
C TRP A 72 13.73 -8.07 -3.65
N SER A 73 14.17 -9.26 -4.06
CA SER A 73 13.89 -10.51 -3.35
C SER A 73 14.76 -10.62 -2.09
N GLY A 74 15.99 -10.12 -2.15
CA GLY A 74 16.92 -9.94 -1.04
C GLY A 74 16.32 -9.11 0.09
N LEU A 75 15.67 -7.99 -0.23
CA LEU A 75 15.00 -7.15 0.78
C LEU A 75 13.94 -7.89 1.57
N LYS A 76 13.19 -8.79 0.92
CA LYS A 76 12.15 -9.58 1.58
C LYS A 76 12.72 -10.57 2.61
N ARG A 77 14.01 -10.90 2.49
CA ARG A 77 14.76 -11.72 3.43
C ARG A 77 15.33 -10.92 4.60
N GLY A 78 15.21 -9.59 4.61
CA GLY A 78 15.62 -8.75 5.73
C GLY A 78 14.70 -8.84 6.94
N GLU A 79 15.28 -8.69 8.13
CA GLU A 79 14.53 -8.65 9.39
C GLU A 79 13.53 -7.49 9.42
N GLU A 80 13.94 -6.31 8.98
CA GLU A 80 13.08 -5.12 8.92
C GLU A 80 11.86 -5.32 8.00
N TYR A 81 12.02 -6.02 6.88
CA TYR A 81 10.88 -6.35 6.01
C TYR A 81 9.92 -7.32 6.69
N ARG A 82 10.45 -8.37 7.32
CA ARG A 82 9.62 -9.34 8.07
C ARG A 82 8.89 -8.65 9.22
N GLU A 83 9.57 -7.75 9.92
CA GLU A 83 8.99 -6.98 11.00
C GLU A 83 7.91 -6.03 10.50
N ASN A 84 8.14 -5.33 9.38
CA ASN A 84 7.09 -4.54 8.73
C ASN A 84 5.87 -5.41 8.37
N VAL A 85 6.06 -6.61 7.81
CA VAL A 85 4.96 -7.55 7.50
C VAL A 85 4.20 -7.92 8.78
N ARG A 86 4.92 -8.22 9.87
CA ARG A 86 4.34 -8.58 11.17
C ARG A 86 3.51 -7.42 11.74
N LEU A 87 4.06 -6.21 11.74
CA LEU A 87 3.44 -5.00 12.30
C LEU A 87 2.20 -4.57 11.53
N ILE A 88 2.21 -4.63 10.20
CA ILE A 88 1.07 -4.17 9.39
C ILE A 88 -0.03 -5.24 9.23
N GLY A 89 0.27 -6.50 9.51
CA GLY A 89 -0.68 -7.62 9.49
C GLY A 89 -1.49 -7.69 8.19
N MET A 90 -2.82 -7.58 8.27
CA MET A 90 -3.72 -7.67 7.11
C MET A 90 -3.44 -6.63 6.02
N ALA A 91 -2.87 -5.47 6.39
CA ALA A 91 -2.49 -4.45 5.42
C ALA A 91 -1.42 -4.95 4.44
N ALA A 92 -0.64 -5.98 4.80
CA ALA A 92 0.32 -6.62 3.92
C ALA A 92 -0.32 -7.15 2.63
N TYR A 93 -1.63 -7.42 2.60
CA TYR A 93 -2.32 -7.91 1.41
C TYR A 93 -2.96 -6.81 0.55
N PHE A 94 -2.76 -5.53 0.89
CA PHE A 94 -3.25 -4.40 0.10
C PHE A 94 -2.22 -3.99 -0.96
N SER A 95 -2.63 -3.28 -2.02
CA SER A 95 -1.73 -2.69 -3.01
C SER A 95 -2.40 -1.54 -3.75
N ASP A 96 -1.67 -0.90 -4.66
CA ASP A 96 -2.17 0.00 -5.71
C ASP A 96 -3.46 -0.49 -6.41
N LYS A 97 -3.62 -1.81 -6.57
CA LYS A 97 -4.80 -2.45 -7.16
C LYS A 97 -6.03 -2.42 -6.26
N ASP A 98 -5.90 -1.97 -5.02
CA ASP A 98 -7.01 -1.71 -4.10
C ASP A 98 -7.44 -0.24 -4.12
N SER A 99 -6.93 0.55 -5.08
CA SER A 99 -7.52 1.84 -5.42
C SER A 99 -8.99 1.72 -5.80
N THR A 100 -9.74 2.76 -5.46
CA THR A 100 -11.20 2.82 -5.59
C THR A 100 -11.63 3.79 -6.69
N HIS A 101 -10.78 4.78 -6.95
CA HIS A 101 -11.01 5.86 -7.89
C HIS A 101 -9.78 6.06 -8.76
N VAL A 102 -9.96 6.73 -9.89
CA VAL A 102 -8.90 7.19 -10.79
C VAL A 102 -9.14 8.64 -11.17
N ILE A 103 -8.09 9.33 -11.61
CA ILE A 103 -8.24 10.66 -12.21
C ILE A 103 -8.39 10.52 -13.73
N ARG A 104 -9.59 10.78 -14.26
CA ARG A 104 -9.91 10.76 -15.70
C ARG A 104 -10.48 12.11 -16.12
N GLY A 105 -9.93 12.71 -17.18
CA GLY A 105 -10.41 14.00 -17.69
C GLY A 105 -10.45 15.12 -16.64
N GLY A 106 -9.50 15.14 -15.70
CA GLY A 106 -9.43 16.13 -14.62
C GLY A 106 -10.44 15.90 -13.47
N LYS A 107 -11.18 14.79 -13.49
CA LYS A 107 -12.15 14.44 -12.45
C LYS A 107 -11.74 13.17 -11.72
N ILE A 108 -12.04 13.11 -10.43
CA ILE A 108 -11.95 11.87 -9.65
C ILE A 108 -13.21 11.07 -9.97
N VAL A 109 -13.03 9.89 -10.56
CA VAL A 109 -14.14 9.01 -10.92
C VAL A 109 -13.96 7.65 -10.26
N TYR A 110 -15.08 7.04 -9.90
CA TYR A 110 -15.08 5.68 -9.40
C TYR A 110 -14.60 4.71 -10.48
N ASP A 111 -13.68 3.82 -10.13
CA ASP A 111 -13.14 2.85 -11.09
C ASP A 111 -13.78 1.47 -10.90
N ALA A 112 -14.74 1.15 -11.77
CA ALA A 112 -15.45 -0.13 -11.81
C ALA A 112 -14.65 -1.25 -12.52
N ASN A 113 -13.32 -1.15 -12.56
CA ASN A 113 -12.48 -2.20 -13.11
C ASN A 113 -12.73 -3.53 -12.38
N LEU A 114 -13.00 -4.60 -13.13
CA LEU A 114 -13.39 -5.90 -12.59
C LEU A 114 -12.41 -6.43 -11.54
N ILE A 115 -11.10 -6.29 -11.79
CA ILE A 115 -10.07 -6.74 -10.85
C ILE A 115 -10.20 -5.97 -9.52
N ARG A 116 -10.41 -4.66 -9.57
CA ARG A 116 -10.55 -3.81 -8.37
C ARG A 116 -11.85 -4.14 -7.62
N LEU A 117 -12.94 -4.41 -8.33
CA LEU A 117 -14.22 -4.82 -7.73
C LEU A 117 -14.12 -6.16 -7.02
N VAL A 118 -13.53 -7.18 -7.68
CA VAL A 118 -13.32 -8.51 -7.08
C VAL A 118 -12.43 -8.41 -5.84
N ARG A 119 -11.30 -7.70 -5.94
CA ARG A 119 -10.41 -7.49 -4.79
C ARG A 119 -11.15 -6.84 -3.63
N ARG A 120 -11.94 -5.81 -3.88
CA ARG A 120 -12.74 -5.14 -2.85
C ARG A 120 -13.74 -6.08 -2.19
N GLY A 121 -14.44 -6.90 -2.96
CA GLY A 121 -15.37 -7.91 -2.44
C GLY A 121 -14.67 -8.89 -1.51
N VAL A 122 -13.53 -9.45 -1.96
CA VAL A 122 -12.70 -10.36 -1.16
C VAL A 122 -12.21 -9.69 0.13
N LYS A 123 -11.72 -8.44 0.04
CA LYS A 123 -11.27 -7.69 1.23
C LYS A 123 -12.40 -7.47 2.22
N ARG A 124 -13.58 -7.04 1.75
CA ARG A 124 -14.77 -6.85 2.61
C ARG A 124 -15.11 -8.14 3.35
N ALA A 125 -15.16 -9.28 2.67
CA ALA A 125 -15.46 -10.56 3.30
C ALA A 125 -14.45 -10.93 4.40
N ILE A 126 -13.16 -10.76 4.13
CA ILE A 126 -12.08 -11.14 5.06
C ILE A 126 -11.96 -10.17 6.24
N THR A 127 -12.19 -8.87 6.04
CA THR A 127 -12.11 -7.89 7.13
C THR A 127 -13.38 -7.82 7.97
N TYR A 128 -14.55 -8.11 7.39
CA TYR A 128 -15.83 -8.11 8.10
C TYR A 128 -15.96 -9.30 9.06
N SER A 129 -15.48 -10.48 8.68
CA SER A 129 -15.52 -11.67 9.55
C SER A 129 -14.72 -11.53 10.85
N ARG A 130 -13.77 -10.58 10.91
CA ARG A 130 -12.94 -10.33 12.09
C ARG A 130 -13.43 -9.19 12.99
N SER A 131 -14.37 -8.34 12.56
CA SER A 131 -14.96 -7.32 13.45
C SER A 131 -16.07 -7.86 14.36
N ILE A 132 -16.54 -9.09 14.12
CA ILE A 132 -17.56 -9.77 14.94
C ILE A 132 -16.90 -10.69 15.98
N ALA A 133 -15.57 -10.89 15.89
CA ALA A 133 -14.80 -11.81 16.74
C ALA A 133 -13.93 -11.09 17.79
N SER A 134 -14.20 -9.81 18.08
CA SER A 134 -13.47 -8.99 19.05
C SER A 134 -14.39 -8.39 20.10
#